data_AF-A0AAV1VE10-F1
#
_entry.id   AF-A0AAV1VE10-F1
#
_cell.length_a   1.000
_cell.length_b   1.000
_cell.length_c   1.000
_cell.angle_alpha   90.00
_cell.angle_beta   90.00
_cell.angle_gamma   90.00
#
_symmetry.space_group_name_H-M   'P 1'
#
loop_
_entity.id
_entity.type
_entity.pdbx_description
1 polymer ?
#
loop_
_entity_poly.entity_id
_entity_poly.type
_entity_poly.pdbx_seq_one_letter_code
_entity_poly.pdbx_strand_id
1 'polypeptide(L)'
;MKVYLFYNRVPRLGHQVGTGDLADANWAVRIRTVQRRLATATRLATSVTFRAQILNAILLPGILFTTAVFDTPAWAAQELRNLQRQFLWRHSLSTETSRHKVNPGLFYTPRAAGGIGLISIPVAVKAQRIKHALLWLTQRSDRYAVA
;
A
#
# COMPACT_ATOMS: atom_id res chain seq x y z
N MET A 1 33.78 -9.87 -16.30
CA MET A 1 33.29 -8.68 -17.03
C MET A 1 31.82 -8.48 -16.69
N LYS A 2 31.49 -7.57 -15.75
CA LYS A 2 30.10 -7.27 -15.37
C LYS A 2 29.59 -6.15 -16.28
N VAL A 3 28.68 -6.46 -17.19
CA VAL A 3 27.98 -5.46 -18.01
C VAL A 3 27.03 -4.70 -17.09
N TYR A 4 27.39 -3.47 -16.74
CA TYR A 4 26.46 -2.53 -16.12
C TYR A 4 25.50 -2.04 -17.20
N LEU A 5 24.32 -2.67 -17.32
CA LEU A 5 23.22 -2.05 -18.05
C LEU A 5 22.82 -0.80 -17.26
N PHE A 6 23.18 0.38 -17.80
CA PHE A 6 22.70 1.67 -17.30
C PHE A 6 21.18 1.71 -17.47
N TYR A 7 20.46 1.35 -16.41
CA TYR A 7 19.03 1.56 -16.33
C TYR A 7 18.76 3.06 -16.19
N ASN A 8 18.41 3.73 -17.29
CA ASN A 8 17.91 5.10 -17.29
C ASN A 8 16.57 5.16 -16.55
N ARG A 9 16.61 5.30 -15.23
CA ARG A 9 15.41 5.49 -14.38
C ARG A 9 15.35 6.93 -13.93
N VAL A 10 14.35 7.67 -14.40
CA VAL A 10 14.12 9.05 -14.02
C VAL A 10 12.85 9.12 -13.17
N PRO A 11 12.90 9.74 -11.98
CA PRO A 11 11.70 9.95 -11.18
C PRO A 11 10.78 10.98 -11.86
N ARG A 12 9.51 10.62 -12.08
CA ARG A 12 8.44 11.52 -12.53
C ARG A 12 7.22 11.32 -11.65
N LEU A 13 6.67 12.42 -11.12
CA LEU A 13 5.48 12.41 -10.25
C LEU A 13 5.58 11.42 -9.07
N GLY A 14 6.79 11.13 -8.58
CA GLY A 14 7.02 10.16 -7.51
C GLY A 14 7.08 8.68 -7.94
N HIS A 15 7.09 8.41 -9.25
CA HIS A 15 7.34 7.08 -9.83
C HIS A 15 8.68 7.04 -10.58
N GLN A 16 9.39 5.92 -10.50
CA GLN A 16 10.51 5.65 -11.41
C GLN A 16 9.95 5.23 -12.76
N VAL A 17 10.39 5.92 -13.82
CA VAL A 17 10.04 5.63 -15.22
C VAL A 17 11.33 5.35 -15.98
N GLY A 18 11.32 4.37 -16.88
CA GLY A 18 12.49 3.94 -17.63
C GLY A 18 12.36 2.54 -18.19
N THR A 19 13.48 1.95 -18.59
CA THR A 19 13.54 0.55 -19.05
C THR A 19 13.64 -0.41 -17.85
N GLY A 20 13.14 -1.64 -17.98
CA GLY A 20 13.25 -2.71 -16.96
C GLY A 20 12.03 -2.91 -16.09
N ASP A 21 12.19 -3.67 -14.99
CA ASP A 21 11.12 -3.91 -14.03
C ASP A 21 10.87 -2.66 -13.17
N LEU A 22 9.88 -1.88 -13.61
CA LEU A 22 9.43 -0.67 -12.94
C LEU A 22 8.50 -0.96 -11.77
N ALA A 23 7.74 -2.05 -11.81
CA ALA A 23 6.78 -2.37 -10.75
C ALA A 23 7.52 -2.63 -9.45
N ASP A 24 8.52 -3.52 -9.49
CA ASP A 24 9.28 -3.90 -8.30
C ASP A 24 10.05 -2.72 -7.70
N ALA A 25 10.67 -1.91 -8.55
CA ALA A 25 11.41 -0.74 -8.12
C ALA A 25 10.52 0.31 -7.43
N ASN A 26 9.35 0.60 -8.01
CA ASN A 26 8.39 1.55 -7.45
C ASN A 26 7.78 1.05 -6.14
N TRP A 27 7.46 -0.24 -6.05
CA TRP A 27 6.96 -0.84 -4.82
C TRP A 27 8.00 -0.85 -3.71
N ALA A 28 9.26 -1.12 -4.02
CA ALA A 28 10.34 -1.09 -3.02
C ALA A 28 10.53 0.32 -2.43
N VAL A 29 10.53 1.35 -3.28
CA VAL A 29 10.60 2.75 -2.83
C VAL A 29 9.38 3.11 -1.98
N ARG A 30 8.18 2.67 -2.38
CA ARG A 30 6.95 2.95 -1.64
C ARG A 30 6.96 2.30 -0.27
N ILE A 31 7.32 1.02 -0.18
CA ILE A 31 7.40 0.28 1.08
C ILE A 31 8.41 0.93 2.03
N ARG A 32 9.60 1.29 1.54
CA ARG A 32 10.61 2.01 2.35
C ARG A 32 10.10 3.36 2.88
N THR A 33 9.34 4.09 2.06
CA THR A 33 8.75 5.37 2.47
C THR A 33 7.69 5.17 3.56
N VAL A 34 6.83 4.16 3.41
CA VAL A 34 5.84 3.79 4.42
C VAL A 34 6.52 3.36 5.73
N GLN A 35 7.55 2.51 5.65
CA GLN A 35 8.35 2.10 6.81
C GLN A 35 8.92 3.29 7.57
N ARG A 36 9.55 4.25 6.88
CA ARG A 36 10.11 5.46 7.53
C ARG A 36 9.05 6.27 8.24
N ARG A 37 7.89 6.48 7.61
CA ARG A 37 6.76 7.23 8.22
C ARG A 37 6.19 6.51 9.43
N LEU A 38 6.05 5.19 9.35
CA LEU A 38 5.63 4.38 10.49
C LEU A 38 6.65 4.46 11.63
N ALA A 39 7.96 4.47 11.34
CA ALA A 39 9.01 4.56 12.37
C ALA A 39 8.89 5.83 13.21
N THR A 40 8.62 6.96 12.55
CA THR A 40 8.34 8.23 13.24
C THR A 40 7.07 8.14 14.07
N ALA A 41 6.00 7.54 13.50
CA ALA A 41 4.70 7.46 14.14
C ALA A 41 4.64 6.44 15.30
N THR A 42 5.54 5.45 15.36
CA THR A 42 5.62 4.46 16.44
C THR A 42 5.72 5.13 17.81
N ARG A 43 6.40 6.28 17.90
CA ARG A 43 6.59 7.04 19.15
C ARG A 43 5.29 7.61 19.72
N LEU A 44 4.30 7.85 18.87
CA LEU A 44 2.99 8.41 19.26
C LEU A 44 1.98 7.32 19.63
N ALA A 45 2.21 6.09 19.17
CA ALA A 45 1.16 5.09 19.04
C ALA A 45 0.99 4.20 20.28
N THR A 46 0.36 4.72 21.35
CA THR A 46 0.25 4.01 22.64
C THR A 46 -0.74 2.84 22.62
N SER A 47 -1.90 2.96 21.95
CA SER A 47 -2.93 1.90 21.88
C SER A 47 -2.98 1.17 20.54
N VAL A 48 -3.50 -0.07 20.53
CA VAL A 48 -3.68 -0.87 19.29
C VAL A 48 -4.67 -0.21 18.32
N THR A 49 -5.73 0.40 18.86
CA THR A 49 -6.69 1.14 18.05
C THR A 49 -6.00 2.35 17.41
N PHE A 50 -5.27 3.16 18.18
CA PHE A 50 -4.56 4.31 17.63
C PHE A 50 -3.50 3.92 16.59
N ARG A 51 -2.80 2.79 16.78
CA ARG A 51 -1.91 2.20 15.77
C ARG A 51 -2.64 1.84 14.48
N ALA A 52 -3.83 1.24 14.56
CA ALA A 52 -4.63 0.93 13.38
C ALA A 52 -5.05 2.20 12.62
N GLN A 53 -5.38 3.27 13.36
CA GLN A 53 -5.65 4.59 12.78
C GLN A 53 -4.44 5.17 12.05
N ILE A 54 -3.26 5.13 12.67
CA ILE A 54 -2.00 5.58 12.06
C ILE A 54 -1.68 4.77 10.82
N LEU A 55 -1.85 3.45 10.87
CA LEU A 55 -1.68 2.59 9.70
C LEU A 55 -2.62 3.01 8.57
N ASN A 56 -3.91 3.14 8.83
CA ASN A 56 -4.87 3.59 7.82
C ASN A 56 -4.47 4.95 7.23
N ALA A 57 -4.02 5.90 8.05
CA ALA A 57 -3.64 7.24 7.61
C ALA A 57 -2.34 7.28 6.78
N ILE A 58 -1.35 6.42 7.08
CA ILE A 58 -0.04 6.44 6.43
C ILE A 58 0.03 5.46 5.25
N LEU A 59 -0.44 4.25 5.46
CA LEU A 59 -0.27 3.13 4.54
C LEU A 59 -1.28 3.21 3.40
N LEU A 60 -2.54 3.57 3.68
CA LEU A 60 -3.59 3.61 2.65
C LEU A 60 -3.25 4.60 1.51
N PRO A 61 -2.93 5.89 1.75
CA PRO A 61 -2.65 6.81 0.65
C PRO A 61 -1.43 6.38 -0.16
N GLY A 62 -0.39 5.85 0.51
CA GLY A 62 0.82 5.39 -0.15
C GLY A 62 0.58 4.19 -1.07
N ILE A 63 -0.20 3.21 -0.63
CA ILE A 63 -0.57 2.04 -1.43
C ILE A 63 -1.48 2.46 -2.59
N LEU A 64 -2.55 3.19 -2.29
CA LEU A 64 -3.57 3.55 -3.30
C LEU A 64 -2.97 4.37 -4.45
N PHE A 65 -1.98 5.20 -4.14
CA PHE A 65 -1.21 5.96 -5.12
C PHE A 65 -0.41 5.03 -6.05
N THR A 66 0.35 4.08 -5.50
CA THR A 66 1.15 3.17 -6.34
C THR A 66 0.29 2.18 -7.11
N THR A 67 -0.82 1.69 -6.53
CA THR A 67 -1.71 0.71 -7.16
C THR A 67 -2.57 1.29 -8.27
N ALA A 68 -2.66 2.62 -8.34
CA ALA A 68 -3.30 3.30 -9.45
C ALA A 68 -2.53 3.09 -10.77
N VAL A 69 -1.20 2.91 -10.68
CA VAL A 69 -0.30 2.86 -11.84
C VAL A 69 0.31 1.48 -12.04
N PHE A 70 0.64 0.77 -10.96
CA PHE A 70 1.32 -0.52 -10.99
C PHE A 70 0.52 -1.59 -10.26
N ASP A 71 0.47 -2.80 -10.82
CA ASP A 71 -0.05 -3.97 -10.11
C ASP A 71 0.80 -4.26 -8.86
N THR A 72 0.16 -4.79 -7.81
CA THR A 72 0.85 -5.18 -6.59
C THR A 72 1.49 -6.55 -6.75
N PRO A 73 2.83 -6.66 -6.82
CA PRO A 73 3.49 -7.96 -6.89
C PRO A 73 3.32 -8.71 -5.56
N ALA A 74 3.37 -10.04 -5.62
CA ALA A 74 3.08 -10.90 -4.47
C ALA A 74 4.00 -10.61 -3.27
N TRP A 75 5.28 -10.33 -3.53
CA TRP A 75 6.25 -9.98 -2.50
C TRP A 75 5.89 -8.66 -1.79
N ALA A 76 5.43 -7.63 -2.54
CA ALA A 76 5.05 -6.35 -1.96
C ALA A 76 3.80 -6.49 -1.10
N ALA A 77 2.81 -7.28 -1.56
CA ALA A 77 1.63 -7.59 -0.76
C ALA A 77 2.01 -8.32 0.55
N GLN A 78 2.98 -9.23 0.51
CA GLN A 78 3.48 -9.93 1.69
C GLN A 78 4.20 -8.98 2.65
N GLU A 79 5.07 -8.10 2.14
CA GLU A 79 5.79 -7.11 2.95
C GLU A 79 4.85 -6.12 3.64
N LEU A 80 3.84 -5.64 2.93
CA LEU A 80 2.82 -4.76 3.52
C LEU A 80 2.04 -5.45 4.64
N ARG A 81 1.70 -6.74 4.48
CA ARG A 81 1.08 -7.54 5.56
C ARG A 81 2.03 -7.71 6.74
N ASN A 82 3.32 -7.90 6.50
CA ASN A 82 4.33 -8.00 7.56
C ASN A 82 4.40 -6.68 8.35
N LEU A 83 4.52 -5.55 7.66
CA LEU A 83 4.58 -4.22 8.28
C LEU A 83 3.34 -3.89 9.10
N GLN A 84 2.15 -4.17 8.56
CA GLN A 84 0.90 -3.98 9.28
C GLN A 84 0.87 -4.79 10.58
N ARG A 85 1.28 -6.07 10.52
CA ARG A 85 1.34 -6.95 11.70
C ARG A 85 2.32 -6.44 12.74
N GLN A 86 3.53 -6.10 12.34
CA GLN A 86 4.57 -5.73 13.29
C GLN A 86 4.32 -4.38 13.95
N PHE A 87 3.83 -3.41 13.17
CA PHE A 87 3.47 -2.11 13.71
C PHE A 87 2.33 -2.22 14.73
N LEU A 88 1.32 -3.06 14.47
CA LEU A 88 0.23 -3.28 15.43
C LEU A 88 0.74 -3.91 16.74
N TRP A 89 1.57 -4.96 16.66
CA TRP A 89 1.84 -5.83 17.82
C TRP A 89 3.15 -5.60 18.56
N ARG A 90 4.21 -5.18 17.86
CA ARG A 90 5.58 -5.20 18.41
C ARG A 90 6.21 -3.83 18.51
N HIS A 91 5.56 -2.77 18.02
CA HIS A 91 6.22 -1.47 17.77
C HIS A 91 7.52 -1.59 16.97
N SER A 92 7.69 -2.70 16.24
CA SER A 92 8.89 -3.01 15.46
C SER A 92 8.54 -2.95 13.99
N LEU A 93 9.53 -2.63 13.16
CA LEU A 93 9.40 -2.47 11.70
C LEU A 93 10.35 -3.43 10.95
N SER A 94 10.67 -4.56 11.57
CA SER A 94 11.31 -5.68 10.90
C SER A 94 10.40 -6.23 9.76
N THR A 95 10.90 -7.16 8.97
CA THR A 95 10.12 -7.87 7.93
C THR A 95 9.84 -9.33 8.32
N GLU A 96 10.30 -9.77 9.49
CA GLU A 96 10.07 -11.13 10.03
C GLU A 96 8.59 -11.51 10.25
N THR A 97 8.30 -12.80 10.13
CA THR A 97 6.96 -13.36 10.27
C THR A 97 6.43 -13.22 11.71
N SER A 98 5.24 -12.61 11.89
CA SER A 98 4.58 -12.47 13.20
C SER A 98 3.12 -12.97 13.16
N ARG A 99 2.65 -13.59 14.25
CA ARG A 99 1.26 -14.07 14.39
C ARG A 99 0.34 -12.95 14.93
N HIS A 100 -0.92 -12.97 14.51
CA HIS A 100 -1.96 -12.07 15.02
C HIS A 100 -2.36 -12.46 16.44
N LYS A 101 -2.47 -11.48 17.35
CA LYS A 101 -2.88 -11.69 18.74
C LYS A 101 -4.40 -11.60 18.98
N VAL A 102 -5.16 -11.21 17.96
CA VAL A 102 -6.62 -11.01 18.01
C VAL A 102 -7.25 -11.80 16.86
N ASN A 103 -8.52 -12.19 17.02
CA ASN A 103 -9.31 -12.84 15.98
C ASN A 103 -9.25 -12.03 14.66
N PRO A 104 -8.83 -12.65 13.53
CA PRO A 104 -8.78 -11.99 12.23
C PRO A 104 -10.06 -11.28 11.80
N GLY A 105 -11.23 -11.80 12.19
CA GLY A 105 -12.52 -11.17 11.87
C GLY A 105 -12.69 -9.79 12.49
N LEU A 106 -12.04 -9.51 13.62
CA LEU A 106 -12.16 -8.21 14.31
C LEU A 106 -11.20 -7.15 13.78
N PHE A 107 -10.22 -7.50 12.92
CA PHE A 107 -9.30 -6.50 12.36
C PHE A 107 -10.01 -5.48 11.48
N TYR A 108 -10.77 -6.00 10.52
CA TYR A 108 -11.41 -5.18 9.49
C TYR A 108 -12.81 -4.72 9.91
N THR A 109 -13.32 -5.24 11.03
CA THR A 109 -14.60 -4.81 11.60
C THR A 109 -14.50 -3.34 12.07
N PRO A 110 -15.46 -2.47 11.74
CA PRO A 110 -15.49 -1.09 12.19
C PRO A 110 -15.47 -0.96 13.72
N ARG A 111 -14.91 0.13 14.23
CA ARG A 111 -14.86 0.39 15.68
C ARG A 111 -16.24 0.49 16.32
N ALA A 112 -17.21 1.06 15.61
CA ALA A 112 -18.59 1.15 16.08
C ALA A 112 -19.23 -0.23 16.34
N ALA A 113 -18.72 -1.29 15.70
CA ALA A 113 -19.16 -2.67 15.89
C ALA A 113 -18.22 -3.48 16.80
N GLY A 114 -17.37 -2.81 17.60
CA GLY A 114 -16.44 -3.46 18.53
C GLY A 114 -15.14 -3.99 17.90
N GLY A 115 -14.88 -3.68 16.63
CA GLY A 115 -13.65 -4.05 15.93
C GLY A 115 -12.50 -3.04 16.05
N ILE A 116 -11.38 -3.34 15.39
CA ILE A 116 -10.18 -2.48 15.40
C ILE A 116 -10.30 -1.35 14.35
N GLY A 117 -11.06 -1.57 13.28
CA GLY A 117 -11.25 -0.61 12.18
C GLY A 117 -10.04 -0.50 11.25
N LEU A 118 -9.26 -1.56 11.10
CA LEU A 118 -8.13 -1.61 10.16
C LEU A 118 -8.65 -1.78 8.73
N ILE A 119 -8.01 -1.14 7.75
CA ILE A 119 -8.43 -1.30 6.35
C ILE A 119 -7.75 -2.52 5.74
N SER A 120 -8.53 -3.34 5.03
CA SER A 120 -8.02 -4.48 4.27
C SER A 120 -7.30 -4.01 3.01
N ILE A 121 -5.99 -4.20 2.96
CA ILE A 121 -5.15 -3.82 1.81
C ILE A 121 -5.67 -4.46 0.52
N PRO A 122 -5.93 -5.79 0.43
CA PRO A 122 -6.44 -6.38 -0.81
C PRO A 122 -7.76 -5.77 -1.28
N VAL A 123 -8.66 -5.44 -0.35
CA VAL A 123 -9.95 -4.79 -0.67
C VAL A 123 -9.71 -3.37 -1.17
N ALA A 124 -8.85 -2.59 -0.51
CA ALA A 124 -8.51 -1.24 -0.93
C ALA A 124 -7.88 -1.19 -2.33
N VAL A 125 -6.95 -2.12 -2.63
CA VAL A 125 -6.34 -2.23 -3.96
C VAL A 125 -7.39 -2.57 -5.02
N LYS A 126 -8.27 -3.56 -4.77
CA LYS A 126 -9.35 -3.90 -5.71
C LYS A 126 -10.30 -2.73 -5.93
N ALA A 127 -10.73 -2.06 -4.86
CA ALA A 127 -11.61 -0.89 -4.94
C ALA A 127 -10.99 0.23 -5.78
N GLN A 128 -9.68 0.49 -5.61
CA GLN A 128 -8.97 1.51 -6.37
C GLN A 128 -8.86 1.18 -7.87
N ARG A 129 -8.71 -0.10 -8.21
CA ARG A 129 -8.71 -0.53 -9.62
C ARG A 129 -10.09 -0.40 -10.24
N ILE A 130 -11.14 -0.80 -9.52
CA ILE A 130 -12.53 -0.64 -9.96
C ILE A 130 -12.83 0.84 -10.19
N LYS A 131 -12.43 1.71 -9.25
CA LYS A 131 -12.58 3.17 -9.40
C LYS A 131 -11.92 3.68 -10.68
N HIS A 132 -10.68 3.29 -10.97
CA HIS A 132 -10.00 3.71 -12.20
C HIS A 132 -10.71 3.19 -13.46
N ALA A 133 -11.14 1.92 -13.45
CA ALA A 133 -11.89 1.35 -14.58
C ALA A 133 -13.21 2.10 -14.81
N LEU A 134 -13.97 2.40 -13.76
CA LEU A 134 -15.22 3.16 -13.84
C LEU A 134 -15.00 4.59 -14.33
N LEU A 135 -13.97 5.27 -13.86
CA LEU A 135 -13.61 6.61 -14.35
C LEU A 135 -13.26 6.57 -15.84
N TRP A 136 -12.48 5.57 -16.26
CA TRP A 136 -12.14 5.39 -17.67
C TRP A 136 -13.37 5.11 -18.53
N LEU A 137 -14.31 4.28 -18.06
CA LEU A 137 -15.55 3.97 -18.78
C LEU A 137 -16.49 5.17 -18.88
N THR A 138 -16.61 5.97 -17.82
CA THR A 138 -17.59 7.06 -17.75
C THR A 138 -17.08 8.40 -18.29
N GLN A 139 -15.77 8.65 -18.26
CA GLN A 139 -15.18 9.92 -18.72
C GLN A 139 -14.71 9.90 -20.19
N ARG A 140 -14.77 8.75 -20.87
CA ARG A 140 -14.48 8.69 -22.30
C ARG A 140 -15.69 9.26 -23.04
N SER A 141 -15.55 10.46 -23.61
CA SER A 141 -16.48 10.95 -24.63
C SER A 141 -16.55 9.92 -25.75
N ASP A 142 -17.75 9.40 -26.03
CA ASP A 142 -17.96 8.45 -27.11
C ASP A 142 -17.60 9.13 -28.44
N ARG A 143 -16.48 8.73 -29.04
CA ARG A 143 -16.04 9.26 -30.34
C ARG A 143 -16.85 8.68 -31.51
N TYR A 144 -17.74 7.72 -31.24
CA TYR A 144 -18.64 7.11 -32.21
C TYR A 144 -20.09 7.58 -32.05
N ALA A 145 -20.40 8.37 -31.03
CA ALA A 145 -21.61 9.19 -30.98
C ALA A 145 -21.42 10.40 -31.92
N VAL A 146 -21.35 10.12 -33.22
CA VAL A 146 -21.48 11.15 -34.26
C VAL A 146 -22.98 11.46 -34.35
N ALA A 147 -23.35 12.66 -33.95
CA ALA A 147 -24.63 13.28 -34.30
C ALA A 147 -24.57 13.83 -35.73
#